data_AF-A0A1F8R4N1-F1
#
_entry.id   AF-A0A1F8R4N1-F1
#
_cell.length_a   1.000
_cell.length_b   1.000
_cell.length_c   1.000
_cell.angle_alpha   90.00
_cell.angle_beta   90.00
_cell.angle_gamma   90.00
#
_symmetry.space_group_name_H-M   'P 1'
#
loop_
_entity.id
_entity.type
_entity.pdbx_description
1 polymer ?
#
loop_
_entity_poly.entity_id
_entity_poly.type
_entity_poly.pdbx_seq_one_letter_code
_entity_poly.pdbx_strand_id
1 'polypeptide(L)'
;MPKKAYARRYAQAVFELALEKKELDRWQADLQKMVGAVSDETFLAALESPKIKFDDKSRLLTARLGDVSPLALNLARLLIARSGAGMIGEIAAEYQRLLDGYHGIQAAEVITAVPI
;
A
#
# COMPACT_ATOMS: atom_id res chain seq x y z
N MET A 1 -14.64 13.77 3.34
CA MET A 1 -14.75 12.37 3.80
C MET A 1 -13.38 11.89 4.27
N PRO A 2 -13.26 11.12 5.36
CA PRO A 2 -11.95 10.78 5.93
C PRO A 2 -11.22 9.71 5.10
N LYS A 3 -10.10 10.08 4.46
CA LYS A 3 -9.22 9.19 3.67
C LYS A 3 -8.85 7.90 4.43
N LYS A 4 -8.61 8.04 5.75
CA LYS A 4 -8.28 6.94 6.68
C LYS A 4 -9.33 5.83 6.79
N ALA A 5 -10.61 6.11 6.59
CA ALA A 5 -11.65 5.07 6.62
C ALA A 5 -11.62 4.20 5.35
N TYR A 6 -11.23 4.78 4.21
CA TYR A 6 -11.08 4.05 2.96
C TYR A 6 -9.80 3.22 2.95
N ALA A 7 -8.70 3.76 3.46
CA ALA A 7 -7.43 3.03 3.58
C ALA A 7 -7.60 1.72 4.38
N ARG A 8 -8.29 1.78 5.53
CA ARG A 8 -8.63 0.59 6.34
C ARG A 8 -9.41 -0.47 5.57
N ARG A 9 -10.44 -0.05 4.82
CA ARG A 9 -11.26 -0.97 4.02
C ARG A 9 -10.46 -1.64 2.91
N TYR A 10 -9.60 -0.88 2.22
CA TYR A 10 -8.71 -1.43 1.20
C TYR A 10 -7.69 -2.39 1.81
N ALA A 11 -7.07 -2.03 2.94
CA ALA A 11 -6.12 -2.89 3.62
C ALA A 11 -6.76 -4.21 4.08
N GLN A 12 -7.96 -4.15 4.64
CA GLN A 12 -8.70 -5.34 5.04
C GLN A 12 -9.04 -6.24 3.85
N ALA A 13 -9.57 -5.67 2.76
CA ALA A 13 -9.89 -6.45 1.56
C ALA A 13 -8.66 -7.13 0.94
N VAL A 14 -7.53 -6.41 0.90
CA VAL A 14 -6.25 -6.95 0.41
C VAL A 14 -5.70 -8.03 1.35
N PHE A 15 -5.84 -7.84 2.66
CA PHE A 15 -5.43 -8.81 3.67
C PHE A 15 -6.24 -10.11 3.60
N GLU A 16 -7.56 -10.02 3.49
CA GLU A 16 -8.44 -11.19 3.30
C GLU A 16 -8.07 -11.96 2.02
N LEU A 17 -7.81 -11.25 0.91
CA LEU A 17 -7.36 -11.85 -0.34
C LEU A 17 -5.98 -12.52 -0.21
N ALA A 18 -5.07 -11.90 0.54
CA ALA A 18 -3.74 -12.43 0.81
C ALA A 18 -3.80 -13.72 1.66
N LEU A 19 -4.73 -13.79 2.63
CA LEU A 19 -5.00 -15.01 3.40
C LEU A 19 -5.53 -16.14 2.52
N GLU A 20 -6.54 -15.86 1.68
CA GLU A 20 -7.14 -16.85 0.79
C GLU A 20 -6.09 -17.46 -0.16
N LYS A 21 -5.18 -16.62 -0.67
CA LYS A 21 -4.12 -17.03 -1.59
C LYS A 21 -2.84 -17.53 -0.92
N LYS A 22 -2.72 -17.40 0.41
CA LYS A 22 -1.48 -17.68 1.17
C LYS A 22 -0.28 -16.86 0.69
N GLU A 23 -0.51 -15.59 0.39
CA GLU A 23 0.48 -14.66 -0.18
C GLU A 23 0.75 -13.45 0.73
N LEU A 24 0.62 -13.61 2.05
CA LEU A 24 0.78 -12.52 3.03
C LEU A 24 2.13 -11.78 2.88
N ASP A 25 3.24 -12.52 2.88
CA ASP A 25 4.58 -11.92 2.78
C ASP A 25 4.81 -11.24 1.43
N ARG A 26 4.27 -11.81 0.34
CA ARG A 26 4.36 -11.21 -0.99
C ARG A 26 3.61 -9.90 -1.04
N TRP A 27 2.41 -9.85 -0.46
CA TRP A 27 1.62 -8.63 -0.36
C TRP A 27 2.30 -7.56 0.50
N GLN A 28 2.89 -7.95 1.63
CA GLN A 28 3.68 -7.03 2.47
C GLN A 28 4.83 -6.40 1.66
N ALA A 29 5.62 -7.22 0.96
CA ALA A 29 6.74 -6.76 0.14
C ALA A 29 6.28 -5.85 -1.02
N ASP A 30 5.20 -6.22 -1.71
CA ASP A 30 4.66 -5.43 -2.81
C ASP A 30 4.10 -4.09 -2.32
N LEU A 31 3.41 -4.06 -1.17
CA LEU A 31 2.95 -2.81 -0.53
C LEU A 31 4.11 -1.91 -0.13
N GLN A 32 5.19 -2.45 0.42
CA GLN A 32 6.38 -1.67 0.74
C GLN A 32 7.05 -1.07 -0.51
N LYS A 33 7.14 -1.82 -1.61
CA LYS A 33 7.62 -1.29 -2.90
C LYS A 33 6.74 -0.13 -3.38
N MET A 34 5.42 -0.27 -3.27
CA MET A 34 4.48 0.80 -3.64
C MET A 34 4.66 2.05 -2.78
N VAL A 35 4.84 1.90 -1.46
CA VAL A 35 5.15 3.02 -0.56
C VAL A 35 6.45 3.71 -0.97
N GLY A 36 7.51 2.95 -1.24
CA GLY A 36 8.79 3.51 -1.69
C GLY A 36 8.67 4.28 -3.00
N ALA A 37 7.85 3.80 -3.94
CA ALA A 37 7.61 4.50 -5.20
C ALA A 37 6.89 5.84 -5.00
N VAL A 38 5.86 5.89 -4.14
CA VAL A 38 5.07 7.11 -3.91
C VAL A 38 5.63 8.05 -2.85
N SER A 39 6.74 7.67 -2.21
CA SER A 39 7.50 8.55 -1.31
C SER A 39 8.22 9.66 -2.08
N ASP A 40 8.43 9.49 -3.39
CA ASP A 40 8.82 10.58 -4.29
C ASP A 40 7.60 11.47 -4.57
N GLU A 41 7.59 12.68 -4.00
CA GLU A 41 6.51 13.65 -4.15
C GLU A 41 6.25 14.05 -5.61
N THR A 42 7.30 14.09 -6.44
CA THR A 42 7.16 14.42 -7.87
C THR A 42 6.42 13.30 -8.59
N PHE A 43 6.78 12.05 -8.27
CA PHE A 43 6.10 10.88 -8.81
C PHE A 43 4.65 10.79 -8.34
N LEU A 44 4.40 11.01 -7.05
CA LEU A 44 3.04 11.02 -6.49
C LEU A 44 2.18 12.11 -7.14
N ALA A 45 2.72 13.33 -7.31
CA ALA A 45 2.02 14.43 -7.97
C ALA A 45 1.68 14.09 -9.44
N ALA A 46 2.57 13.39 -10.16
CA ALA A 46 2.29 12.91 -11.50
C ALA A 46 1.14 11.88 -11.52
N LEU A 47 1.11 10.95 -10.56
CA LEU A 47 0.04 9.96 -10.43
C LEU A 47 -1.32 10.60 -10.06
N GLU A 48 -1.32 11.68 -9.29
CA GLU A 48 -2.56 12.39 -8.90
C GLU A 48 -3.01 13.43 -9.95
N SER A 49 -2.12 13.86 -10.84
CA SER A 49 -2.41 14.89 -11.85
C SER A 49 -3.50 14.45 -12.84
N PRO A 50 -4.63 15.16 -12.97
CA PRO A 50 -5.67 14.83 -13.95
C PRO A 50 -5.23 15.09 -15.40
N LYS A 51 -4.12 15.80 -15.61
CA LYS A 51 -3.58 16.12 -16.95
C LYS A 51 -2.90 14.93 -17.62
N ILE A 52 -2.49 13.92 -16.83
CA ILE A 52 -1.84 12.72 -17.35
C ILE A 52 -2.89 11.64 -17.55
N LYS A 53 -2.90 11.01 -18.73
CA LYS A 53 -3.83 9.92 -19.04
C LYS A 53 -3.59 8.72 -18.13
N PHE A 54 -4.66 7.99 -17.82
CA PHE A 54 -4.58 6.80 -16.97
C PHE A 54 -3.57 5.75 -17.50
N ASP A 55 -3.56 5.51 -18.82
CA ASP A 55 -2.66 4.54 -19.43
C ASP A 55 -1.18 4.91 -19.25
N ASP A 56 -0.86 6.20 -19.35
CA ASP A 56 0.49 6.71 -19.11
C ASP A 56 0.89 6.55 -17.64
N LYS A 57 -0.01 6.85 -16.70
CA LYS A 57 0.22 6.61 -15.27
C LYS A 57 0.43 5.13 -14.97
N SER A 58 -0.38 4.25 -15.55
CA SER A 58 -0.30 2.81 -15.39
C SER A 58 1.05 2.25 -15.90
N ARG A 59 1.52 2.77 -17.04
CA ARG A 59 2.83 2.42 -17.61
C ARG A 59 3.98 2.90 -16.74
N LEU A 60 3.95 4.16 -16.28
CA LEU A 60 4.94 4.72 -15.35
C LEU A 60 5.01 3.90 -14.05
N LEU A 61 3.87 3.57 -13.48
CA LEU A 61 3.78 2.75 -12.28
C LEU A 61 4.39 1.36 -12.49
N THR A 62 4.03 0.68 -13.59
CA THR A 62 4.55 -0.66 -13.91
C THR A 62 6.07 -0.62 -14.05
N ALA A 63 6.60 0.40 -14.74
CA ALA A 63 8.04 0.58 -14.89
C ALA A 63 8.76 0.90 -13.56
N ARG A 64 8.10 1.64 -12.66
CA ARG A 64 8.68 2.03 -11.36
C ARG A 64 8.67 0.91 -10.33
N LEU A 65 7.60 0.12 -10.28
CA LEU A 65 7.42 -0.97 -9.31
C LEU A 65 8.19 -2.24 -9.69
N GLY A 66 8.47 -2.44 -10.98
CA GLY A 66 9.17 -3.62 -11.47
C GLY A 66 8.38 -4.91 -11.19
N ASP A 67 9.04 -5.89 -10.57
CA ASP A 67 8.38 -7.14 -10.17
C ASP A 67 7.48 -6.93 -8.96
N VAL A 68 6.20 -6.70 -9.21
CA VAL A 68 5.12 -6.76 -8.22
C VAL A 68 4.04 -7.73 -8.71
N SER A 69 3.31 -8.34 -7.79
CA SER A 69 2.23 -9.24 -8.16
C SER A 69 1.16 -8.53 -9.01
N PRO A 70 0.48 -9.24 -9.93
CA PRO A 70 -0.61 -8.66 -10.71
C PRO A 70 -1.73 -8.09 -9.82
N LEU A 71 -1.95 -8.67 -8.63
CA LEU A 71 -2.96 -8.20 -7.69
C LEU A 71 -2.56 -6.87 -7.04
N ALA A 72 -1.30 -6.72 -6.63
CA ALA A 72 -0.77 -5.45 -6.12
C ALA A 72 -0.81 -4.36 -7.19
N LEU A 73 -0.46 -4.70 -8.44
CA LEU A 73 -0.55 -3.76 -9.56
C LEU A 73 -2.00 -3.33 -9.82
N ASN A 74 -2.97 -4.25 -9.70
CA ASN A 74 -4.40 -3.93 -9.83
C ASN A 74 -4.89 -3.00 -8.71
N LEU A 75 -4.45 -3.20 -7.47
CA LEU A 75 -4.74 -2.28 -6.37
C LEU A 75 -4.21 -0.87 -6.68
N ALA A 76 -2.95 -0.75 -7.09
CA ALA A 76 -2.35 0.54 -7.41
C ALA A 76 -3.07 1.25 -8.56
N ARG A 77 -3.44 0.51 -9.62
CA ARG A 77 -4.26 1.02 -10.73
C ARG A 77 -5.63 1.52 -10.26
N LEU A 78 -6.31 0.77 -9.40
CA LEU A 78 -7.59 1.17 -8.81
C LEU A 78 -7.47 2.47 -8.00
N LEU A 79 -6.40 2.60 -7.21
CA LEU A 79 -6.15 3.81 -6.42
C LEU A 79 -5.86 5.01 -7.33
N ILE A 80 -5.04 4.86 -8.36
CA ILE A 80 -4.77 5.93 -9.34
C ILE A 80 -6.05 6.38 -10.04
N ALA A 81 -6.90 5.44 -10.47
CA ALA A 81 -8.16 5.75 -11.15
C ALA A 81 -9.11 6.59 -10.27
N ARG A 82 -8.96 6.52 -8.94
CA ARG A 82 -9.79 7.22 -7.96
C ARG A 82 -9.06 8.40 -7.29
N SER A 83 -7.93 8.84 -7.84
CA SER A 83 -7.08 9.88 -7.23
C SER A 83 -6.72 9.58 -5.77
N GLY A 84 -6.49 8.29 -5.48
CA GLY A 84 -6.22 7.74 -4.16
C GLY A 84 -4.79 7.26 -3.98
N ALA A 85 -3.85 7.66 -4.85
CA ALA A 85 -2.45 7.24 -4.77
C ALA A 85 -1.80 7.64 -3.43
N GLY A 86 -2.13 8.80 -2.88
CA GLY A 86 -1.67 9.21 -1.55
C GLY A 86 -2.15 8.32 -0.39
N MET A 87 -3.14 7.43 -0.60
CA MET A 87 -3.58 6.47 0.43
C MET A 87 -2.71 5.21 0.50
N ILE A 88 -1.79 4.99 -0.45
CA ILE A 88 -0.96 3.78 -0.50
C ILE A 88 -0.17 3.59 0.81
N GLY A 89 0.39 4.68 1.37
CA GLY A 89 1.07 4.63 2.67
C GLY A 89 0.17 4.21 3.82
N GLU A 90 -1.04 4.76 3.89
CA GLU A 90 -2.02 4.40 4.92
C GLU A 90 -2.48 2.94 4.77
N ILE A 91 -2.69 2.46 3.54
CA ILE A 91 -3.09 1.08 3.26
C ILE A 91 -1.99 0.10 3.70
N ALA A 92 -0.72 0.39 3.36
CA ALA A 92 0.41 -0.44 3.78
C ALA A 92 0.55 -0.50 5.30
N ALA A 93 0.38 0.63 5.99
CA ALA A 93 0.44 0.67 7.46
C ALA A 93 -0.72 -0.10 8.12
N GLU A 94 -1.94 -0.01 7.59
CA GLU A 94 -3.08 -0.81 8.07
C GLU A 94 -2.90 -2.30 7.76
N TYR A 95 -2.36 -2.64 6.59
CA TYR A 95 -2.05 -4.03 6.23
C TYR A 95 -1.01 -4.63 7.19
N GLN A 96 0.05 -3.89 7.51
CA GLN A 96 1.04 -4.31 8.50
C GLN A 96 0.40 -4.58 9.86
N ARG A 97 -0.50 -3.70 10.33
CA ARG A 97 -1.25 -3.94 11.59
C ARG A 97 -2.06 -5.23 11.58
N LEU A 98 -2.73 -5.53 10.46
CA LEU A 98 -3.50 -6.77 10.31
C LEU A 98 -2.57 -8.00 10.30
N LEU A 99 -1.44 -7.90 9.62
CA LEU A 99 -0.43 -8.96 9.56
C LEU A 99 0.19 -9.23 10.94
N ASP A 100 0.55 -8.18 11.66
CA ASP A 100 1.08 -8.27 13.02
C ASP A 100 0.06 -8.96 13.94
N GLY A 101 -1.21 -8.53 13.89
CA GLY A 101 -2.30 -9.16 14.64
C GLY A 101 -2.52 -10.63 14.28
N TYR A 102 -2.38 -11.00 13.00
CA TYR A 102 -2.47 -12.38 12.53
C TYR A 102 -1.31 -13.27 13.02
N HIS A 103 -0.10 -12.72 13.10
CA HIS A 103 1.05 -13.40 13.69
C HIS A 103 1.06 -13.39 15.22
N GLY A 104 0.04 -12.80 15.87
CA GLY A 104 0.02 -12.62 17.33
C GLY A 104 1.05 -11.62 17.84
N ILE A 105 1.66 -10.83 16.94
CA ILE A 105 2.58 -9.75 17.25
C ILE A 105 1.71 -8.54 17.63
N GLN A 106 1.42 -8.37 18.91
CA GLN A 106 1.00 -7.06 19.40
C GLN A 106 2.25 -6.20 19.50
N ALA A 107 2.32 -5.10 18.75
CA ALA A 107 3.32 -4.07 18.93
C ALA A 107 3.20 -3.49 20.35
N ALA A 108 3.85 -4.12 21.31
CA ALA A 108 4.05 -3.57 22.63
C ALA A 108 5.13 -2.50 22.48
N GLU A 109 4.74 -1.23 22.49
CA GLU A 109 5.66 -0.13 22.68
C GLU A 109 6.24 -0.26 24.09
N VAL A 110 7.40 -0.93 24.22
CA VAL A 110 8.11 -1.02 25.49
C VAL A 110 8.83 0.32 25.70
N ILE A 111 8.18 1.23 26.41
CA ILE A 111 8.85 2.43 26.93
C ILE A 111 9.75 1.97 28.09
N THR A 112 11.03 1.71 27.83
CA THR A 112 12.01 1.46 28.88
C THR A 112 12.54 2.79 29.41
N ALA A 113 12.54 2.98 30.74
CA ALA A 113 13.19 4.15 31.37
C ALA A 113 14.72 3.95 31.52
N VAL A 114 15.28 2.89 30.93
CA VAL A 114 16.72 2.58 30.94
C VAL A 114 17.11 2.11 29.55
N PRO A 115 18.15 2.70 28.92
CA PRO A 115 18.68 2.19 27.66
C PRO A 115 19.31 0.82 27.89
N ILE A 116 19.01 -0.13 27.01
CA ILE A 116 19.72 -1.41 26.87
C ILE A 116 21.03 -1.22 26.11
#